data_AF-A0A2E9LJZ2-F1
#
_entry.id   AF-A0A2E9LJZ2-F1
#
_cell.length_a   1.000
_cell.length_b   1.000
_cell.length_c   1.000
_cell.angle_alpha   90.00
_cell.angle_beta   90.00
_cell.angle_gamma   90.00
#
_symmetry.space_group_name_H-M   'P 1'
#
loop_
_entity.id
_entity.type
_entity.pdbx_description
1 polymer ?
#
loop_
_entity_poly.entity_id
_entity_poly.type
_entity_poly.pdbx_seq_one_letter_code
_entity_poly.pdbx_strand_id
1 'polypeptide(L)'
;MKRILIVIAGLILALAVACSAEPTLVPKVPTPTTVPPVETATPRPVAEWSLEDTTVRGDTVIVAIFFHSTPSIDVTVGGNPPTRKAETLPTISYFFEDLDPGEHKVEIQDVMGNMESTSVVVDEQVADNGSEPEWLAEWLTNLQALEVDNPPMSITRYENQGEVVYYVVNQCCDQYSDLLDAEGNLIGHPDGGVTGRGDGVTVFDPTGLKGEEVWLGR
;
A
#
# COMPACT_ATOMS: atom_id res chain seq x y z
N MET A 1 3.33 7.53 -35.38
CA MET A 1 4.28 8.16 -36.32
C MET A 1 3.85 9.60 -36.63
N LYS A 2 4.50 10.60 -36.03
CA LYS A 2 4.36 11.99 -36.47
C LYS A 2 5.71 12.69 -36.25
N ARG A 3 6.42 12.96 -37.34
CA ARG A 3 7.67 13.72 -37.42
C ARG A 3 7.31 15.16 -37.78
N ILE A 4 7.75 16.16 -37.01
CA ILE A 4 7.78 17.57 -37.43
C ILE A 4 8.99 18.20 -36.72
N LEU A 5 10.18 18.18 -37.34
CA LEU A 5 10.81 19.24 -38.16
C LEU A 5 11.11 20.56 -37.42
N ILE A 6 12.41 20.77 -37.21
CA ILE A 6 13.10 21.99 -36.77
C ILE A 6 13.04 23.03 -37.89
N VAL A 7 12.80 24.31 -37.55
CA VAL A 7 13.21 25.45 -38.39
C VAL A 7 13.84 26.52 -37.51
N ILE A 8 15.14 26.73 -37.72
CA ILE A 8 15.92 27.88 -37.28
C ILE A 8 15.77 28.94 -38.36
N ALA A 9 15.40 30.17 -37.99
CA ALA A 9 15.46 31.33 -38.87
C ALA A 9 16.08 32.50 -38.09
N GLY A 10 17.30 32.86 -38.48
CA GLY A 10 17.95 34.08 -38.04
C GLY A 10 17.28 35.33 -38.62
N LEU A 11 17.38 36.44 -37.91
CA LEU A 11 17.01 37.75 -38.43
C LEU A 11 18.14 38.75 -38.18
N ILE A 12 18.37 39.51 -39.24
CA ILE A 12 19.52 40.38 -39.51
C ILE A 12 19.36 41.73 -38.81
N LEU A 13 20.52 42.22 -38.40
CA LEU A 13 20.93 43.53 -37.92
C LEU A 13 20.28 44.74 -38.63
N ALA A 14 19.86 45.74 -37.85
CA ALA A 14 19.74 47.13 -38.31
C ALA A 14 20.48 48.05 -37.34
N LEU A 15 21.67 48.52 -37.74
CA LEU A 15 22.39 49.59 -37.07
C LEU A 15 21.70 50.92 -37.37
N ALA A 16 21.24 51.61 -36.33
CA ALA A 16 21.00 53.05 -36.37
C ALA A 16 22.14 53.74 -35.59
N VAL A 17 23.00 54.43 -36.33
CA VAL A 17 24.02 55.32 -35.78
C VAL A 17 23.32 56.60 -35.33
N ALA A 18 23.37 56.89 -34.03
CA ALA A 18 22.98 58.19 -33.49
C ALA A 18 24.19 58.80 -32.78
N CYS A 19 24.71 59.87 -33.36
CA CYS A 19 25.65 60.78 -32.70
C CYS A 19 24.99 61.37 -31.44
N SER A 20 25.62 61.17 -30.28
CA SER A 20 25.36 61.99 -29.11
C SER A 20 26.69 62.35 -28.46
N ALA A 21 26.80 63.64 -28.12
CA ALA A 21 27.96 64.34 -27.62
C ALA A 21 28.66 63.64 -26.44
N GLU A 22 29.99 63.74 -26.40
CA GLU A 22 30.81 63.34 -25.26
C GLU A 22 30.57 64.27 -24.06
N PRO A 23 30.12 63.75 -22.90
CA PRO A 23 30.22 64.47 -21.65
C PRO A 23 31.59 64.23 -21.01
N THR A 24 32.21 65.32 -20.58
CA THR A 24 33.49 65.40 -19.88
C THR A 24 33.57 64.37 -18.73
N LEU A 25 34.56 63.47 -18.79
CA LEU A 25 34.83 62.48 -17.75
C LEU A 25 35.33 63.17 -16.47
N VAL A 26 34.47 63.24 -15.45
CA VAL A 26 34.90 63.45 -14.06
C VAL A 26 35.38 62.08 -13.53
N PRO A 27 36.57 61.97 -12.91
CA PRO A 27 37.02 60.68 -12.37
C PRO A 27 36.10 60.30 -11.20
N LYS A 28 35.25 59.29 -11.41
CA LYS A 28 34.46 58.68 -10.35
C LYS A 28 35.41 57.85 -9.49
N VAL A 29 35.60 58.26 -8.23
CA VAL A 29 36.25 57.44 -7.21
C VAL A 29 35.55 56.07 -7.18
N PRO A 30 36.28 54.94 -7.27
CA PRO A 30 35.63 53.64 -7.21
C PRO A 30 34.99 53.48 -5.83
N THR A 31 33.66 53.41 -5.82
CA THR A 31 32.88 53.01 -4.64
C THR A 31 33.36 51.62 -4.20
N PRO A 32 33.66 51.37 -2.92
CA PRO A 32 34.01 50.03 -2.47
C PRO A 32 32.84 49.09 -2.79
N THR A 33 33.10 48.07 -3.60
CA THR A 33 32.15 46.98 -3.82
C THR A 33 31.99 46.25 -2.51
N THR A 34 30.85 46.42 -1.85
CA THR A 34 30.47 45.61 -0.70
C THR A 34 30.34 44.18 -1.18
N VAL A 35 31.27 43.31 -0.78
CA VAL A 35 31.13 41.87 -0.97
C VAL A 35 29.89 41.44 -0.20
N PRO A 36 28.87 40.83 -0.84
CA PRO A 36 27.73 40.33 -0.10
C PRO A 36 28.23 39.31 0.94
N PRO A 37 27.70 39.33 2.19
CA PRO A 37 28.05 38.32 3.17
C PRO A 37 27.76 36.94 2.57
N VAL A 38 28.75 36.05 2.61
CA VAL A 38 28.51 34.64 2.32
C VAL A 38 27.67 34.12 3.48
N GLU A 39 26.35 33.99 3.27
CA GLU A 39 25.47 33.34 4.23
C GLU A 39 25.96 31.91 4.42
N THR A 40 26.61 31.66 5.56
CA THR A 40 26.97 30.30 5.95
C THR A 40 25.68 29.65 6.39
N ALA A 41 25.12 28.78 5.56
CA ALA A 41 23.91 28.04 5.90
C ALA A 41 24.13 27.32 7.24
N THR A 42 23.26 27.59 8.22
CA THR A 42 23.27 26.86 9.49
C THR A 42 23.21 25.36 9.18
N PRO A 43 24.16 24.55 9.67
CA PRO A 43 24.11 23.12 9.44
C PRO A 43 22.78 22.57 9.99
N ARG A 44 22.03 21.85 9.16
CA ARG A 44 20.81 21.18 9.61
C ARG A 44 21.20 20.10 10.62
N PRO A 45 20.40 19.88 11.68
CA PRO A 45 20.59 18.72 12.52
C PRO A 45 20.57 17.45 11.67
N VAL A 46 21.35 16.44 12.06
CA VAL A 46 21.36 15.15 11.37
C VAL A 46 20.16 14.35 11.88
N ALA A 47 19.38 13.75 10.97
CA ALA A 47 18.30 12.86 11.35
C ALA A 47 18.88 11.58 12.00
N GLU A 48 18.39 11.22 13.18
CA GLU A 48 18.79 9.99 13.89
C GLU A 48 17.87 8.80 13.58
N TRP A 49 17.18 8.88 12.45
CA TRP A 49 16.25 7.89 11.91
C TRP A 49 16.33 7.93 10.39
N SER A 50 15.86 6.88 9.74
CA SER A 50 15.67 6.83 8.29
C SER A 50 14.41 6.07 7.93
N LEU A 51 13.73 6.53 6.88
CA LEU A 51 12.68 5.74 6.23
C LEU A 51 13.31 4.49 5.61
N GLU A 52 12.95 3.32 6.13
CA GLU A 52 13.47 2.05 5.64
C GLU A 52 12.62 1.53 4.48
N ASP A 53 11.30 1.55 4.66
CA ASP A 53 10.35 1.10 3.65
C ASP A 53 8.98 1.76 3.80
N THR A 54 8.23 1.80 2.69
CA THR A 54 6.81 2.14 2.68
C THR A 54 6.06 1.13 1.84
N THR A 55 5.33 0.24 2.50
CA THR A 55 4.54 -0.81 1.86
C THR A 55 3.06 -0.43 1.87
N VAL A 56 2.37 -0.59 0.73
CA VAL A 56 0.91 -0.53 0.64
C VAL A 56 0.36 -1.96 0.55
N ARG A 57 -0.61 -2.31 1.39
CA ARG A 57 -1.33 -3.59 1.38
C ARG A 57 -2.83 -3.33 1.48
N GLY A 58 -3.52 -3.40 0.36
CA GLY A 58 -4.91 -3.02 0.29
C GLY A 58 -5.13 -1.56 0.70
N ASP A 59 -6.05 -1.32 1.64
CA ASP A 59 -6.31 -0.02 2.28
C ASP A 59 -5.30 0.34 3.39
N THR A 60 -4.31 -0.52 3.64
CA THR A 60 -3.37 -0.36 4.75
C THR A 60 -2.00 0.08 4.26
N VAL A 61 -1.50 1.20 4.79
CA VAL A 61 -0.12 1.67 4.56
C VAL A 61 0.73 1.33 5.77
N ILE A 62 1.92 0.75 5.52
CA ILE A 62 2.91 0.40 6.53
C ILE A 62 4.16 1.23 6.27
N VAL A 63 4.50 2.10 7.22
CA VAL A 63 5.71 2.91 7.19
C VAL A 63 6.72 2.30 8.16
N ALA A 64 7.84 1.80 7.66
CA ALA A 64 8.91 1.23 8.47
C ALA A 64 10.02 2.26 8.69
N ILE A 65 10.27 2.61 9.95
CA ILE A 65 11.32 3.56 10.31
C ILE A 65 12.43 2.84 11.04
N PHE A 66 13.65 2.94 10.52
CA PHE A 66 14.85 2.49 11.19
C PHE A 66 15.37 3.59 12.11
N PHE A 67 15.56 3.27 13.38
CA PHE A 67 16.07 4.20 14.38
C PHE A 67 17.56 3.98 14.65
N HIS A 68 18.38 5.02 14.43
CA HIS A 68 19.80 5.01 14.80
C HIS A 68 20.02 5.35 16.29
N SER A 69 19.02 5.99 16.90
CA SER A 69 18.98 6.45 18.30
C SER A 69 17.53 6.38 18.79
N THR A 70 17.15 7.08 19.85
CA THR A 70 15.76 7.14 20.34
C THR A 70 15.10 8.53 20.17
N PRO A 71 15.11 9.17 18.98
CA PRO A 71 14.38 10.40 18.75
C PRO A 71 12.87 10.19 18.88
N SER A 72 12.18 11.25 19.32
CA SER A 72 10.72 11.33 19.20
C SER A 72 10.37 11.79 17.80
N ILE A 73 9.53 11.01 17.11
CA ILE A 73 9.03 11.31 15.77
C ILE A 73 7.51 11.24 15.73
N ASP A 74 6.93 12.06 14.86
CA ASP A 74 5.57 11.98 14.39
C ASP A 74 5.56 11.43 12.96
N VAL A 75 4.71 10.44 12.70
CA VAL A 75 4.53 9.84 11.37
C VAL A 75 3.05 9.96 11.04
N THR A 76 2.74 10.56 9.88
CA THR A 76 1.36 10.71 9.40
C THR A 76 1.22 10.27 7.95
N VAL A 77 0.02 9.81 7.59
CA VAL A 77 -0.37 9.50 6.21
C VAL A 77 -1.67 10.23 5.91
N GLY A 78 -1.66 11.11 4.91
CA GLY A 78 -2.80 12.00 4.63
C GLY A 78 -3.13 12.96 5.79
N GLY A 79 -2.18 13.18 6.70
CA GLY A 79 -2.39 13.94 7.94
C GLY A 79 -2.96 13.13 9.10
N ASN A 80 -3.31 11.86 8.89
CA ASN A 80 -3.82 10.98 9.94
C ASN A 80 -2.68 10.32 10.73
N PRO A 81 -2.81 10.12 12.06
CA PRO A 81 -1.87 9.35 12.86
C PRO A 81 -2.01 7.83 12.57
N PRO A 82 -1.00 7.03 12.94
CA PRO A 82 -1.05 5.58 12.79
C PRO A 82 -2.12 4.95 13.68
N THR A 83 -2.86 3.97 13.14
CA THR A 83 -3.83 3.15 13.87
C THR A 83 -3.14 2.25 14.90
N ARG A 84 -1.97 1.70 14.57
CA ARG A 84 -1.14 0.92 15.49
C ARG A 84 0.35 0.96 15.15
N LYS A 85 1.17 0.46 16.07
CA LYS A 85 2.63 0.32 15.91
C LYS A 85 3.08 -1.10 16.24
N ALA A 86 4.11 -1.59 15.56
CA ALA A 86 4.84 -2.79 15.94
C ALA A 86 6.32 -2.44 16.15
N GLU A 87 6.82 -2.67 17.37
CA GLU A 87 8.19 -2.34 17.75
C GLU A 87 9.09 -3.56 17.55
N THR A 88 9.87 -3.56 16.47
CA THR A 88 10.87 -4.60 16.15
C THR A 88 12.24 -3.95 16.06
N LEU A 89 12.75 -3.51 17.20
CA LEU A 89 13.96 -2.68 17.26
C LEU A 89 15.14 -3.29 16.47
N PRO A 90 15.89 -2.46 15.71
CA PRO A 90 15.82 -1.00 15.66
C PRO A 90 14.73 -0.42 14.72
N THR A 91 13.89 -1.25 14.11
CA THR A 91 12.84 -0.79 13.18
C THR A 91 11.48 -0.76 13.88
N ILE A 92 10.73 0.32 13.68
CA ILE A 92 9.34 0.43 14.15
C ILE A 92 8.45 0.55 12.93
N SER A 93 7.45 -0.34 12.83
CA SER A 93 6.43 -0.29 11.79
C SER A 93 5.21 0.48 12.29
N TYR A 94 4.80 1.49 11.55
CA TYR A 94 3.62 2.30 11.78
C TYR A 94 2.56 1.90 10.76
N PHE A 95 1.38 1.50 11.25
CA PHE A 95 0.28 1.01 10.41
C PHE A 95 -0.81 2.07 10.32
N PHE A 96 -1.27 2.36 9.11
CA PHE A 96 -2.38 3.25 8.79
C PHE A 96 -3.41 2.42 8.04
N GLU A 97 -4.39 1.91 8.78
CA GLU A 97 -5.45 1.00 8.30
C GLU A 97 -6.68 1.83 7.87
N ASP A 98 -7.55 1.26 7.03
CA ASP A 98 -8.80 1.87 6.54
C ASP A 98 -8.60 3.21 5.79
N LEU A 99 -7.54 3.35 4.98
CA LEU A 99 -7.32 4.56 4.19
C LEU A 99 -8.19 4.59 2.92
N ASP A 100 -8.82 5.73 2.66
CA ASP A 100 -9.57 5.94 1.42
C ASP A 100 -8.66 5.76 0.18
N PRO A 101 -9.20 5.29 -0.94
CA PRO A 101 -8.52 5.30 -2.24
C PRO A 101 -7.93 6.66 -2.62
N GLY A 102 -6.70 6.68 -3.11
CA GLY A 102 -6.06 7.85 -3.69
C GLY A 102 -4.60 8.03 -3.30
N GLU A 103 -4.04 9.17 -3.72
CA GLU A 103 -2.69 9.57 -3.32
C GLU A 103 -2.72 10.13 -1.89
N HIS A 104 -1.90 9.56 -1.02
CA HIS A 104 -1.68 10.04 0.34
C HIS A 104 -0.25 10.49 0.54
N LYS A 105 -0.08 11.63 1.20
CA LYS A 105 1.23 12.12 1.60
C LYS A 105 1.66 11.45 2.90
N VAL A 106 2.82 10.80 2.90
CA VAL A 106 3.52 10.33 4.09
C VAL A 106 4.41 11.47 4.58
N GLU A 107 4.28 11.84 5.85
CA GLU A 107 5.13 12.84 6.50
C GLU A 107 5.73 12.28 7.77
N ILE A 108 7.06 12.43 7.90
CA ILE A 108 7.81 12.00 9.08
C ILE A 108 8.54 13.23 9.59
N GLN A 109 8.29 13.61 10.84
CA GLN A 109 8.91 14.77 11.47
C GLN A 109 9.45 14.39 12.84
N ASP A 110 10.68 14.82 13.14
CA ASP A 110 11.20 14.74 14.50
C ASP A 110 11.15 16.07 15.25
N VAL A 111 11.33 15.99 16.56
CA VAL A 111 11.37 17.16 17.46
C VAL A 111 12.55 18.10 17.20
N MET A 112 13.56 17.67 16.43
CA MET A 112 14.71 18.47 16.05
C MET A 112 14.48 19.25 14.74
N GLY A 113 13.29 19.10 14.13
CA GLY A 113 12.90 19.78 12.90
C GLY A 113 13.37 19.09 11.63
N ASN A 114 13.89 17.87 11.71
CA ASN A 114 14.10 17.06 10.50
C ASN A 114 12.74 16.58 10.00
N MET A 115 12.56 16.63 8.69
CA MET A 115 11.34 16.22 8.03
C MET A 115 11.67 15.47 6.74
N GLU A 116 11.02 14.34 6.54
CA GLU A 116 11.00 13.58 5.30
C GLU A 116 9.55 13.41 4.84
N SER A 117 9.32 13.49 3.54
CA SER A 117 7.99 13.29 2.98
C SER A 117 8.07 12.50 1.68
N THR A 118 7.13 11.59 1.50
CA THR A 118 6.93 10.85 0.25
C THR A 118 5.43 10.73 -0.05
N SER A 119 5.07 10.31 -1.25
CA SER A 119 3.69 10.01 -1.61
C SER A 119 3.53 8.51 -1.79
N VAL A 120 2.39 7.98 -1.33
CA VAL A 120 1.93 6.63 -1.64
C VAL A 120 0.59 6.72 -2.36
N VAL A 121 0.34 5.80 -3.28
CA VAL A 121 -0.98 5.63 -3.88
C VAL A 121 -1.61 4.42 -3.23
N VAL A 122 -2.71 4.65 -2.52
CA VAL A 122 -3.63 3.60 -2.11
C VAL A 122 -4.56 3.41 -3.29
N ASP A 123 -4.42 2.31 -4.01
CA ASP A 123 -5.32 2.03 -5.12
C ASP A 123 -6.75 1.93 -4.60
N GLU A 124 -7.72 2.33 -5.44
CA GLU A 124 -9.12 2.09 -5.14
C GLU A 124 -9.32 0.60 -4.91
N GLN A 125 -9.53 0.29 -3.63
CA GLN A 125 -9.93 -1.03 -3.19
C GLN A 125 -11.33 -1.25 -3.75
N VAL A 126 -11.42 -1.74 -4.98
CA VAL A 126 -12.51 -2.62 -5.35
C VAL A 126 -12.35 -3.78 -4.37
N ALA A 127 -13.10 -3.76 -3.26
CA ALA A 127 -13.00 -4.69 -2.15
C ALA A 127 -12.23 -5.96 -2.54
N ASP A 128 -10.94 -5.99 -2.25
CA ASP A 128 -10.09 -7.13 -2.60
C ASP A 128 -10.33 -8.21 -1.55
N ASN A 129 -11.51 -8.82 -1.60
CA ASN A 129 -11.50 -10.27 -1.63
C ASN A 129 -10.89 -10.56 -2.99
N GLY A 130 -9.66 -11.10 -3.10
CA GLY A 130 -9.09 -11.51 -4.39
C GLY A 130 -10.13 -12.26 -5.19
N SER A 131 -10.74 -11.58 -6.17
CA SER A 131 -12.19 -11.69 -6.50
C SER A 131 -12.78 -13.03 -6.10
N GLU A 132 -13.39 -13.08 -4.92
CA GLU A 132 -14.18 -14.25 -4.54
C GLU A 132 -15.07 -14.56 -5.75
N PRO A 133 -14.96 -15.76 -6.35
CA PRO A 133 -15.63 -16.04 -7.61
C PRO A 133 -17.11 -15.66 -7.53
N GLU A 134 -17.69 -15.19 -8.63
CA GLU A 134 -19.09 -14.72 -8.65
C GLU A 134 -20.05 -15.74 -8.00
N TRP A 135 -19.81 -17.03 -8.23
CA TRP A 135 -20.57 -18.13 -7.62
C TRP A 135 -20.51 -18.12 -6.08
N LEU A 136 -19.34 -17.82 -5.50
CA LEU A 136 -19.12 -17.85 -4.07
C LEU A 136 -19.70 -16.58 -3.42
N ALA A 137 -19.56 -15.41 -4.07
CA ALA A 137 -20.20 -14.18 -3.61
C ALA A 137 -21.74 -14.31 -3.58
N GLU A 138 -22.34 -14.90 -4.62
CA GLU A 138 -23.76 -15.22 -4.65
C GLU A 138 -24.15 -16.21 -3.54
N TRP A 139 -23.35 -17.24 -3.33
CA TRP A 139 -23.61 -18.23 -2.29
C TRP A 139 -23.54 -17.64 -0.88
N LEU A 140 -22.51 -16.85 -0.57
CA LEU A 140 -22.37 -16.16 0.71
C LEU A 140 -23.54 -15.22 0.99
N THR A 141 -24.06 -14.52 -0.04
CA THR A 141 -25.25 -13.67 0.08
C THR A 141 -26.48 -14.49 0.51
N ASN A 142 -26.65 -15.70 -0.05
CA ASN A 142 -27.74 -16.59 0.34
C ASN A 142 -27.54 -17.15 1.76
N LEU A 143 -26.31 -17.50 2.14
CA LEU A 143 -26.01 -18.02 3.48
C LEU A 143 -26.28 -17.00 4.58
N GLN A 144 -26.00 -15.71 4.34
CA GLN A 144 -26.29 -14.64 5.30
C GLN A 144 -27.78 -14.44 5.57
N ALA A 145 -28.65 -14.90 4.67
CA ALA A 145 -30.10 -14.81 4.81
C ALA A 145 -30.72 -16.00 5.57
N LEU A 146 -29.94 -17.07 5.83
CA LEU A 146 -30.40 -18.24 6.57
C LEU A 146 -30.44 -17.97 8.08
N GLU A 147 -31.27 -18.74 8.79
CA GLU A 147 -31.29 -18.70 10.25
C GLU A 147 -30.01 -19.32 10.84
N VAL A 148 -29.71 -18.97 12.09
CA VAL A 148 -28.55 -19.48 12.83
C VAL A 148 -28.71 -20.98 13.11
N ASP A 149 -27.79 -21.78 12.56
CA ASP A 149 -27.76 -23.24 12.73
C ASP A 149 -26.65 -23.67 13.71
N ASN A 150 -26.82 -24.84 14.35
CA ASN A 150 -25.88 -25.36 15.34
C ASN A 150 -25.68 -26.89 15.19
N PRO A 151 -24.46 -27.37 14.84
CA PRO A 151 -23.24 -26.59 14.63
C PRO A 151 -23.25 -25.72 13.37
N PRO A 152 -22.48 -24.60 13.37
CA PRO A 152 -22.42 -23.72 12.22
C PRO A 152 -21.70 -24.40 11.06
N MET A 153 -22.18 -24.13 9.84
CA MET A 153 -21.41 -24.42 8.63
C MET A 153 -20.19 -23.49 8.58
N SER A 154 -19.13 -23.91 7.88
CA SER A 154 -17.99 -23.03 7.58
C SER A 154 -17.45 -23.27 6.17
N ILE A 155 -16.83 -22.23 5.60
CA ILE A 155 -16.15 -22.26 4.32
C ILE A 155 -14.73 -21.75 4.54
N THR A 156 -13.73 -22.56 4.18
CA THR A 156 -12.31 -22.20 4.28
C THR A 156 -11.64 -22.37 2.93
N ARG A 157 -10.92 -21.36 2.47
CA ARG A 157 -10.09 -21.41 1.25
C ARG A 157 -8.71 -21.95 1.58
N TYR A 158 -8.21 -22.86 0.75
CA TYR A 158 -6.85 -23.40 0.85
C TYR A 158 -6.12 -23.30 -0.49
N GLU A 159 -4.81 -23.11 -0.42
CA GLU A 159 -3.91 -23.42 -1.55
C GLU A 159 -3.41 -24.86 -1.37
N ASN A 160 -3.77 -25.74 -2.29
CA ASN A 160 -3.36 -27.14 -2.29
C ASN A 160 -2.67 -27.46 -3.62
N GLN A 161 -1.39 -27.83 -3.57
CA GLN A 161 -0.58 -28.18 -4.74
C GLN A 161 -0.55 -27.11 -5.87
N GLY A 162 -0.75 -25.83 -5.52
CA GLY A 162 -0.80 -24.72 -6.46
C GLY A 162 -2.18 -24.45 -7.06
N GLU A 163 -3.20 -25.17 -6.61
CA GLU A 163 -4.61 -24.95 -6.95
C GLU A 163 -5.36 -24.38 -5.75
N VAL A 164 -6.36 -23.54 -6.01
CA VAL A 164 -7.27 -23.03 -4.98
C VAL A 164 -8.41 -24.01 -4.82
N VAL A 165 -8.70 -24.39 -3.58
CA VAL A 165 -9.86 -25.23 -3.23
C VAL A 165 -10.64 -24.59 -2.09
N TYR A 166 -11.94 -24.80 -2.09
CA TYR A 166 -12.84 -24.38 -1.04
C TYR A 166 -13.33 -25.59 -0.26
N TYR A 167 -13.06 -25.60 1.03
CA TYR A 167 -13.46 -26.66 1.94
C TYR A 167 -14.66 -26.23 2.76
N VAL A 168 -15.77 -26.95 2.61
CA VAL A 168 -17.07 -26.62 3.19
C VAL A 168 -17.42 -27.65 4.23
N VAL A 169 -17.47 -27.25 5.49
CA VAL A 169 -17.94 -28.10 6.59
C VAL A 169 -19.42 -27.83 6.80
N ASN A 170 -20.24 -28.87 6.62
CA ASN A 170 -21.68 -28.79 6.78
C ASN A 170 -22.14 -28.87 8.25
N GLN A 171 -23.39 -28.50 8.50
CA GLN A 171 -23.94 -28.20 9.83
C GLN A 171 -24.09 -29.41 10.76
N CYS A 172 -23.85 -30.64 10.31
CA CYS A 172 -23.90 -31.82 11.16
C CYS A 172 -22.82 -32.83 10.77
N CYS A 173 -22.23 -33.50 11.75
CA CYS A 173 -21.15 -34.47 11.52
C CYS A 173 -21.58 -35.72 10.73
N ASP A 174 -22.89 -35.96 10.57
CA ASP A 174 -23.46 -37.04 9.74
C ASP A 174 -23.69 -36.61 8.28
N GLN A 175 -23.47 -35.34 7.96
CA GLN A 175 -23.44 -34.80 6.61
C GLN A 175 -22.01 -34.84 6.09
N TYR A 176 -21.86 -34.96 4.77
CA TYR A 176 -20.56 -34.87 4.13
C TYR A 176 -20.05 -33.44 4.15
N SER A 177 -18.74 -33.26 4.29
CA SER A 177 -18.09 -31.99 3.92
C SER A 177 -17.85 -31.98 2.42
N ASP A 178 -17.89 -30.80 1.80
CA ASP A 178 -17.68 -30.65 0.36
C ASP A 178 -16.31 -30.04 0.09
N LEU A 179 -15.62 -30.57 -0.91
CA LEU A 179 -14.43 -29.98 -1.48
C LEU A 179 -14.75 -29.47 -2.88
N LEU A 180 -14.62 -28.15 -3.08
CA LEU A 180 -14.90 -27.49 -4.34
C LEU A 180 -13.60 -26.99 -4.98
N ASP A 181 -13.54 -26.96 -6.31
CA ASP A 181 -12.48 -26.30 -7.06
C ASP A 181 -12.65 -24.77 -7.06
N ALA A 182 -11.72 -24.05 -7.71
CA ALA A 182 -11.74 -22.60 -7.82
C ALA A 182 -13.00 -22.07 -8.55
N GLU A 183 -13.59 -22.88 -9.43
CA GLU A 183 -14.80 -22.56 -10.19
C GLU A 183 -16.10 -22.97 -9.49
N GLY A 184 -16.01 -23.56 -8.28
CA GLY A 184 -17.15 -23.96 -7.47
C GLY A 184 -17.72 -25.33 -7.83
N ASN A 185 -17.03 -26.12 -8.66
CA ASN A 185 -17.46 -27.48 -8.96
C ASN A 185 -17.08 -28.42 -7.82
N LEU A 186 -17.97 -29.36 -7.51
CA LEU A 186 -17.72 -30.39 -6.51
C LEU A 186 -16.64 -31.37 -6.99
N ILE A 187 -15.51 -31.39 -6.28
CA ILE A 187 -14.46 -32.41 -6.42
C ILE A 187 -14.90 -33.70 -5.73
N GLY A 188 -15.47 -33.59 -4.53
CA GLY A 188 -16.04 -34.72 -3.77
C GLY A 188 -16.11 -34.47 -2.27
N HIS A 189 -16.22 -35.55 -1.50
CA HIS A 189 -16.48 -35.50 -0.06
C HIS A 189 -15.32 -36.14 0.73
N PRO A 190 -14.33 -35.36 1.21
CA PRO A 190 -13.16 -35.94 1.87
C PRO A 190 -13.46 -36.48 3.27
N ASP A 191 -14.47 -35.95 3.97
CA ASP A 191 -14.86 -36.40 5.30
C ASP A 191 -16.37 -36.24 5.57
N GLY A 192 -16.76 -36.44 6.83
CA GLY A 192 -18.16 -36.40 7.26
C GLY A 192 -18.92 -37.67 6.89
N GLY A 193 -20.25 -37.57 6.86
CA GLY A 193 -21.14 -38.70 6.71
C GLY A 193 -21.24 -39.55 7.98
N VAL A 194 -22.14 -40.54 7.99
CA VAL A 194 -22.37 -41.43 9.16
C VAL A 194 -21.09 -42.11 9.67
N THR A 195 -20.09 -42.31 8.81
CA THR A 195 -18.81 -42.94 9.17
C THR A 195 -17.68 -41.96 9.46
N GLY A 196 -17.86 -40.66 9.13
CA GLY A 196 -16.81 -39.64 9.20
C GLY A 196 -15.72 -39.77 8.13
N ARG A 197 -15.88 -40.65 7.14
CA ARG A 197 -14.87 -40.96 6.12
C ARG A 197 -15.15 -40.35 4.75
N GLY A 198 -16.19 -39.54 4.63
CA GLY A 198 -16.58 -38.99 3.34
C GLY A 198 -17.07 -40.05 2.37
N ASP A 199 -16.79 -39.84 1.08
CA ASP A 199 -17.13 -40.75 -0.02
C ASP A 199 -16.15 -41.94 -0.16
N GLY A 200 -15.04 -41.93 0.58
CA GLY A 200 -14.00 -42.97 0.55
C GLY A 200 -13.11 -42.96 -0.69
N VAL A 201 -13.22 -41.96 -1.57
CA VAL A 201 -12.40 -41.82 -2.78
C VAL A 201 -11.69 -40.46 -2.85
N THR A 202 -12.26 -39.42 -2.28
CA THR A 202 -11.70 -38.06 -2.26
C THR A 202 -10.64 -37.97 -1.17
N VAL A 203 -9.43 -37.56 -1.55
CA VAL A 203 -8.29 -37.45 -0.64
C VAL A 203 -7.91 -35.97 -0.48
N PHE A 204 -8.28 -35.40 0.65
CA PHE A 204 -7.89 -34.04 1.05
C PHE A 204 -7.74 -34.02 2.57
N ASP A 205 -6.61 -33.52 3.04
CA ASP A 205 -6.33 -33.33 4.47
C ASP A 205 -5.88 -31.88 4.68
N PRO A 206 -6.72 -31.03 5.31
CA PRO A 206 -6.34 -29.65 5.59
C PRO A 206 -5.30 -29.54 6.71
N THR A 207 -4.97 -30.63 7.41
CA THR A 207 -4.03 -30.63 8.53
C THR A 207 -2.64 -30.16 8.08
N GLY A 208 -2.20 -29.02 8.60
CA GLY A 208 -0.91 -28.42 8.27
C GLY A 208 -0.93 -27.50 7.06
N LEU A 209 -2.07 -27.31 6.40
CA LEU A 209 -2.29 -26.21 5.46
C LEU A 209 -2.66 -24.94 6.21
N LYS A 210 -2.23 -23.79 5.68
CA LYS A 210 -2.67 -22.48 6.16
C LYS A 210 -3.94 -22.11 5.40
N GLY A 211 -5.10 -22.33 6.01
CA GLY A 211 -6.39 -21.93 5.47
C GLY A 211 -6.73 -20.46 5.73
N GLU A 212 -7.53 -19.88 4.84
CA GLU A 212 -8.16 -18.57 5.00
C GLU A 212 -9.66 -18.78 5.21
N GLU A 213 -10.18 -18.35 6.36
CA GLU A 213 -11.60 -18.44 6.65
C GLU A 213 -12.37 -17.48 5.74
N VAL A 214 -13.23 -18.04 4.89
CA VAL A 214 -14.10 -17.26 3.99
C VAL A 214 -15.41 -16.97 4.71
N TRP A 215 -15.94 -17.95 5.42
CA TRP A 215 -17.20 -17.80 6.14
C TRP A 215 -17.30 -18.76 7.32
N LEU A 216 -17.88 -18.27 8.41
CA LEU A 216 -18.28 -19.06 9.58
C LEU A 216 -19.72 -18.69 9.95
N GLY A 217 -20.58 -19.70 10.01
CA GLY A 217 -21.97 -19.54 10.44
C GLY A 217 -22.06 -18.91 11.82
N ARG A 218 -22.97 -17.94 11.96
CA ARG A 218 -23.26 -17.27 13.23
C ARG A 218 -24.29 -18.03 14.05
#